data_AF-A0A5J4X3T9-F1
#
_entry.id   AF-A0A5J4X3T9-F1
#
_cell.length_a   1.000
_cell.length_b   1.000
_cell.length_c   1.000
_cell.angle_alpha   90.00
_cell.angle_beta   90.00
_cell.angle_gamma   90.00
#
_symmetry.space_group_name_H-M   'P 1'
#
loop_
_entity.id
_entity.type
_entity.pdbx_description
1 polymer ?
#
loop_
_entity_poly.entity_id
_entity_poly.type
_entity_poly.pdbx_seq_one_letter_code
_entity_poly.pdbx_strand_id
1 'polypeptide(L)'
;MSQNSYQQSVSQYDSTSSQYDKIPSPIRKSQIIRSIFATFVQIAVMIILIVVAAVLISDYQTIAAKVVISGLRTPTMQPQFGLQLLVQKMLLFIEQLKEMDVDEITETNEEIRFINTAIRWDLNQGLEALTTSIVKDGQNKVKSAKNANLILTILLALLVIGTLLLVSLPWSISMGLESYRSHRLIDLMPIDKEQREMNFLPSMRMGDLLLDNEKEKLIDIAQIFVDSIKHCVDINEEIQQIRDNHVQVVISTQKLFNLIEKVMDDYDYEDYKQEKHQQEHILLSQRLTILGEQLRKIDENNQRTQLYIQDLKKQGQKLEIKKMKKMNHKLAVLNVVKKMMIRLYDRKFIEDDIELAIDLGLRETYNGDDDEQDQDKGLQINGEELQQEQQMDSVQEFEVEN
;
A
#
# COMPACT_ATOMS: atom_id res chain seq x y z
N MET A 1 15.95 -2.91 45.40
CA MET A 1 15.84 -1.89 44.32
C MET A 1 15.11 -2.40 43.06
N SER A 2 15.00 -3.71 42.80
CA SER A 2 14.37 -4.25 41.57
C SER A 2 12.84 -4.03 41.47
N GLN A 3 12.07 -4.07 42.57
CA GLN A 3 10.61 -3.93 42.51
C GLN A 3 10.10 -2.55 42.06
N ASN A 4 10.85 -1.47 42.35
CA ASN A 4 10.48 -0.12 41.90
C ASN A 4 10.66 0.07 40.40
N SER A 5 11.68 -0.57 39.80
CA SER A 5 11.93 -0.50 38.36
C SER A 5 10.83 -1.16 37.53
N TYR A 6 10.29 -2.28 38.02
CA TYR A 6 9.19 -2.99 37.36
C TYR A 6 7.85 -2.24 37.47
N GLN A 7 7.57 -1.61 38.62
CA GLN A 7 6.37 -0.78 38.75
C GLN A 7 6.42 0.48 37.89
N GLN A 8 7.60 1.08 37.72
CA GLN A 8 7.80 2.20 36.80
C GLN A 8 7.57 1.79 35.35
N SER A 9 8.12 0.66 34.89
CA SER A 9 7.95 0.19 33.51
C SER A 9 6.48 -0.13 33.17
N VAL A 10 5.73 -0.73 34.09
CA VAL A 10 4.29 -1.02 33.90
C VAL A 10 3.47 0.27 33.82
N SER A 11 3.71 1.24 34.72
CA SER A 11 3.01 2.54 34.67
C SER A 11 3.33 3.34 33.41
N GLN A 12 4.55 3.19 32.88
CA GLN A 12 5.00 3.85 31.67
C GLN A 12 4.33 3.23 30.44
N TYR A 13 4.20 1.90 30.40
CA TYR A 13 3.51 1.16 29.34
C TYR A 13 2.04 1.59 29.21
N ASP A 14 1.33 1.70 30.33
CA ASP A 14 -0.07 2.15 30.37
C ASP A 14 -0.21 3.59 29.87
N SER A 15 0.76 4.45 30.18
CA SER A 15 0.76 5.85 29.72
C SER A 15 0.97 5.96 28.21
N THR A 16 1.87 5.16 27.63
CA THR A 16 2.15 5.11 26.19
C THR A 16 1.01 4.46 25.41
N SER A 17 0.41 3.39 25.93
CA SER A 17 -0.78 2.77 25.32
C SER A 17 -1.94 3.77 25.26
N SER A 18 -2.20 4.50 26.35
CA SER A 18 -3.26 5.51 26.37
C SER A 18 -3.05 6.70 25.42
N GLN A 19 -1.79 6.95 25.01
CA GLN A 19 -1.44 7.97 24.04
C GLN A 19 -1.55 7.44 22.61
N TYR A 20 -1.22 6.17 22.39
CA TYR A 20 -1.39 5.47 21.12
C TYR A 20 -2.88 5.36 20.75
N ASP A 21 -3.75 5.08 21.73
CA ASP A 21 -5.21 5.01 21.53
C ASP A 21 -5.86 6.35 21.17
N LYS A 22 -5.14 7.47 21.35
CA LYS A 22 -5.60 8.81 20.95
C LYS A 22 -5.23 9.16 19.52
N ILE A 23 -4.46 8.33 18.83
CA ILE A 23 -4.16 8.53 17.42
C ILE A 23 -5.46 8.28 16.64
N PRO A 24 -5.98 9.29 15.92
CA PRO A 24 -7.24 9.14 15.20
C PRO A 24 -7.09 8.01 14.18
N SER A 25 -8.03 7.05 14.20
CA SER A 25 -8.02 5.95 13.24
C SER A 25 -8.02 6.51 11.82
N PRO A 26 -7.16 6.00 10.92
CA PRO A 26 -7.08 6.51 9.55
C PRO A 26 -8.38 6.29 8.76
N ILE A 27 -9.23 5.37 9.24
CA ILE A 27 -10.53 5.05 8.64
C ILE A 27 -11.59 6.02 9.19
N ARG A 28 -12.09 6.89 8.32
CA ARG A 28 -13.23 7.77 8.65
C ARG A 28 -14.54 6.99 8.53
N LYS A 29 -15.51 7.26 9.41
CA LYS A 29 -16.87 6.67 9.32
C LYS A 29 -17.53 6.83 7.95
N SER A 30 -17.26 7.94 7.26
CA SER A 30 -17.76 8.18 5.90
C SER A 30 -17.18 7.22 4.85
N GLN A 31 -15.94 6.74 5.02
CA GLN A 31 -15.33 5.75 4.12
C GLN A 31 -15.95 4.37 4.34
N ILE A 32 -16.24 4.02 5.60
CA ILE A 32 -16.95 2.78 5.93
C ILE A 32 -18.33 2.77 5.26
N ILE A 33 -19.10 3.85 5.37
CA ILE A 33 -20.43 3.97 4.75
C ILE A 33 -20.34 3.85 3.22
N ARG A 34 -19.36 4.52 2.58
CA ARG A 34 -19.15 4.42 1.12
C ARG A 34 -18.78 3.00 0.69
N SER A 35 -17.93 2.31 1.45
CA SER A 35 -17.56 0.92 1.18
C SER A 35 -18.76 -0.01 1.29
N ILE A 36 -19.56 0.13 2.35
CA ILE A 36 -20.79 -0.67 2.55
C ILE A 36 -21.77 -0.44 1.41
N PHE A 37 -22.00 0.83 1.03
CA PHE A 37 -22.88 1.17 -0.08
C PHE A 37 -22.39 0.56 -1.41
N ALA A 38 -21.10 0.63 -1.68
CA ALA A 38 -20.51 0.03 -2.88
C ALA A 38 -20.67 -1.49 -2.93
N THR A 39 -20.44 -2.19 -1.83
CA THR A 39 -20.70 -3.64 -1.74
C THR A 39 -22.18 -3.96 -1.98
N PHE A 40 -23.11 -3.13 -1.51
CA PHE A 40 -24.53 -3.33 -1.76
C PHE A 40 -24.88 -3.15 -3.24
N VAL A 41 -24.34 -2.12 -3.90
CA VAL A 41 -24.49 -1.91 -5.35
C VAL A 41 -23.92 -3.10 -6.13
N GLN A 42 -22.75 -3.61 -5.73
CA GLN A 42 -22.12 -4.77 -6.36
C GLN A 42 -23.00 -6.02 -6.28
N ILE A 43 -23.60 -6.29 -5.12
CA ILE A 43 -24.52 -7.41 -4.92
C ILE A 43 -25.77 -7.26 -5.79
N ALA A 44 -26.35 -6.05 -5.86
CA ALA A 44 -27.50 -5.79 -6.70
C ALA A 44 -27.21 -6.04 -8.19
N VAL A 45 -26.05 -5.62 -8.68
CA VAL A 45 -25.59 -5.89 -10.05
C VAL A 45 -25.44 -7.38 -10.32
N MET A 46 -24.88 -8.15 -9.37
CA MET A 46 -24.76 -9.60 -9.49
C MET A 46 -26.12 -10.30 -9.54
N ILE A 47 -27.10 -9.85 -8.75
CA ILE A 47 -28.47 -10.37 -8.79
C ILE A 47 -29.11 -10.11 -10.17
N ILE A 48 -28.95 -8.89 -10.71
CA ILE A 48 -29.45 -8.55 -12.04
C ILE A 48 -28.84 -9.47 -13.11
N LEU A 49 -27.53 -9.73 -13.05
CA LEU A 49 -26.85 -10.66 -13.96
C LEU A 49 -27.43 -12.08 -13.91
N ILE A 50 -27.71 -12.59 -12.71
CA ILE A 50 -28.31 -13.91 -12.53
C ILE A 50 -29.72 -13.96 -13.15
N VAL A 51 -30.53 -12.93 -12.94
CA VAL A 51 -31.90 -12.84 -13.51
C VAL A 51 -31.83 -12.81 -15.04
N VAL A 52 -30.95 -12.00 -15.62
CA VAL A 52 -30.75 -11.93 -17.07
C VAL A 52 -30.32 -13.29 -17.64
N ALA A 53 -29.39 -13.97 -16.97
CA ALA A 53 -28.94 -15.30 -17.38
C ALA A 53 -30.08 -16.32 -17.32
N ALA A 54 -30.91 -16.28 -16.28
CA ALA A 54 -32.07 -17.16 -16.14
C ALA A 54 -33.13 -16.93 -17.23
N VAL A 55 -33.44 -15.67 -17.55
CA VAL A 55 -34.38 -15.31 -18.64
C VAL A 55 -33.84 -15.80 -19.98
N LEU A 56 -32.54 -15.63 -20.25
CA LEU A 56 -31.93 -16.15 -21.47
C LEU A 56 -32.03 -17.67 -21.56
N ILE A 57 -31.67 -18.40 -20.50
CA ILE A 57 -31.77 -19.87 -20.48
C ILE A 57 -33.21 -20.30 -20.76
N SER A 58 -34.20 -19.64 -20.15
CA SER A 58 -35.62 -19.89 -20.41
C SER A 58 -35.98 -19.69 -21.89
N ASP A 59 -35.59 -18.55 -22.48
CA ASP A 59 -35.89 -18.26 -23.89
C ASP A 59 -35.23 -19.28 -24.83
N TYR A 60 -33.98 -19.69 -24.56
CA TYR A 60 -33.28 -20.69 -25.36
C TYR A 60 -33.91 -22.09 -25.28
N GLN A 61 -34.40 -22.51 -24.10
CA GLN A 61 -35.11 -23.78 -23.95
C GLN A 61 -36.37 -23.84 -24.82
N THR A 62 -37.10 -22.72 -24.95
CA THR A 62 -38.30 -22.68 -25.80
C THR A 62 -38.01 -22.75 -27.29
N ILE A 63 -36.84 -22.28 -27.75
CA ILE A 63 -36.45 -22.34 -29.17
C ILE A 63 -36.12 -23.78 -29.56
N ALA A 64 -35.32 -24.49 -28.76
CA ALA A 64 -35.03 -25.91 -29.01
C ALA A 64 -36.33 -26.74 -29.03
N ALA A 65 -37.25 -26.49 -28.09
CA ALA A 65 -38.55 -27.15 -28.08
C ALA A 65 -39.38 -26.83 -29.32
N LYS A 66 -39.44 -25.56 -29.79
CA LYS A 66 -40.18 -25.19 -31.00
C LYS A 66 -39.57 -25.79 -32.27
N VAL A 67 -38.24 -25.88 -32.38
CA VAL A 67 -37.56 -26.50 -33.53
C VAL A 67 -37.79 -28.01 -33.56
N VAL A 68 -37.70 -28.69 -32.41
CA VAL A 68 -37.97 -30.14 -32.30
C VAL A 68 -39.44 -30.45 -32.54
N ILE A 69 -40.37 -29.67 -31.97
CA ILE A 69 -41.82 -29.84 -32.18
C ILE A 69 -42.22 -29.47 -33.62
N SER A 70 -41.53 -28.53 -34.25
CA SER A 70 -41.70 -28.20 -35.67
C SER A 70 -41.27 -29.35 -36.59
N GLY A 71 -40.27 -30.15 -36.19
CA GLY A 71 -39.86 -31.36 -36.93
C GLY A 71 -40.77 -32.56 -36.69
N LEU A 72 -41.57 -32.56 -35.61
CA LEU A 72 -42.42 -33.68 -35.19
C LEU A 72 -43.92 -33.48 -35.48
N ARG A 73 -44.37 -32.31 -35.95
CA ARG A 73 -45.78 -32.08 -36.30
C ARG A 73 -46.05 -32.46 -37.76
N THR A 74 -47.01 -33.36 -37.96
CA THR A 74 -47.72 -33.50 -39.24
C THR A 74 -48.33 -32.14 -39.64
N PRO A 75 -48.33 -31.77 -40.93
CA PRO A 75 -48.76 -30.47 -41.42
C PRO A 75 -50.28 -30.31 -41.33
N THR A 76 -50.82 -30.13 -40.13
CA THR A 76 -52.19 -29.61 -39.93
C THR A 76 -52.07 -28.10 -39.79
N MET A 77 -52.22 -27.43 -40.94
CA MET A 77 -51.79 -26.07 -41.22
C MET A 77 -52.55 -24.97 -40.48
N GLN A 78 -51.81 -23.95 -40.02
CA GLN A 78 -52.13 -22.56 -40.34
C GLN A 78 -51.33 -22.15 -41.59
N PRO A 79 -51.93 -21.47 -42.58
CA PRO A 79 -51.30 -21.20 -43.86
C PRO A 79 -50.46 -19.92 -43.74
N GLN A 80 -49.22 -20.02 -43.28
CA GLN A 80 -48.32 -18.85 -43.27
C GLN A 80 -46.94 -19.08 -43.86
N PHE A 81 -46.60 -20.31 -44.26
CA PHE A 81 -45.26 -20.61 -44.79
C PHE A 81 -45.28 -21.42 -46.08
N GLY A 82 -45.58 -20.78 -47.22
CA GLY A 82 -45.43 -21.35 -48.57
C GLY A 82 -46.38 -22.50 -48.94
N LEU A 83 -46.99 -23.16 -47.97
CA LEU A 83 -47.98 -24.23 -48.15
C LEU A 83 -49.23 -23.77 -48.90
N GLN A 84 -49.57 -22.48 -48.84
CA GLN A 84 -50.68 -21.94 -49.63
C GLN A 84 -50.40 -22.01 -51.14
N LEU A 85 -49.14 -21.80 -51.56
CA LEU A 85 -48.73 -21.93 -52.95
C LEU A 85 -48.70 -23.40 -53.39
N LEU A 86 -48.23 -24.29 -52.51
CA LEU A 86 -48.27 -25.75 -52.73
C LEU A 86 -49.71 -26.25 -52.87
N VAL A 87 -50.61 -25.84 -51.98
CA VAL A 87 -52.03 -26.22 -52.00
C VAL A 87 -52.71 -25.69 -53.25
N GLN A 88 -52.45 -24.44 -53.66
CA GLN A 88 -52.96 -23.90 -54.93
C GLN A 88 -52.49 -24.70 -56.14
N LYS A 89 -51.21 -25.08 -56.20
CA LYS A 89 -50.67 -25.93 -57.28
C LYS A 89 -51.25 -27.35 -57.26
N MET A 90 -51.40 -27.96 -56.09
CA MET A 90 -52.02 -29.28 -55.96
C MET A 90 -53.49 -29.27 -56.40
N LEU A 91 -54.23 -28.22 -56.04
CA LEU A 91 -55.61 -28.05 -56.50
C LEU A 91 -55.68 -27.90 -58.02
N LEU A 92 -54.73 -27.18 -58.63
CA LEU A 92 -54.63 -27.06 -60.08
C LEU A 92 -54.32 -28.40 -60.77
N PHE A 93 -53.43 -29.23 -60.20
CA PHE A 93 -53.19 -30.58 -60.71
C PHE A 93 -54.41 -31.50 -60.57
N ILE A 94 -55.16 -31.38 -59.47
CA ILE A 94 -56.43 -32.12 -59.28
C ILE A 94 -57.48 -31.68 -60.30
N GLU A 95 -57.52 -30.39 -60.63
CA GLU A 95 -58.42 -29.84 -61.63
C GLU A 95 -58.07 -30.33 -63.04
N GLN A 96 -56.77 -30.40 -63.38
CA GLN A 96 -56.29 -31.03 -64.62
C GLN A 96 -56.64 -32.52 -64.71
N LEU A 97 -56.52 -33.26 -63.60
CA LEU A 97 -56.91 -34.67 -63.54
C LEU A 97 -58.43 -34.90 -63.73
N LYS A 98 -59.27 -33.90 -63.43
CA LYS A 98 -60.73 -33.99 -63.63
C LYS A 98 -61.14 -33.81 -65.09
N GLU A 99 -60.30 -33.19 -65.91
CA GLU A 99 -60.57 -32.98 -67.34
C GLU A 99 -60.10 -34.17 -68.21
N MET A 100 -59.37 -35.13 -67.64
CA MET A 100 -58.97 -36.36 -68.33
C MET A 100 -60.08 -37.42 -68.31
N ASP A 101 -60.25 -38.13 -69.42
CA ASP A 101 -61.28 -39.17 -69.57
C ASP A 101 -60.97 -40.39 -68.69
N VAL A 102 -61.96 -40.88 -67.94
CA VAL A 102 -61.77 -41.84 -66.83
C VAL A 102 -61.20 -43.18 -67.29
N ASP A 103 -61.43 -43.53 -68.56
CA ASP A 103 -61.00 -44.79 -69.17
C ASP A 103 -59.52 -44.79 -69.64
N GLU A 104 -58.87 -43.61 -69.72
CA GLU A 104 -57.44 -43.48 -70.08
C GLU A 104 -56.51 -43.39 -68.86
N ILE A 105 -57.08 -43.40 -67.65
CA ILE A 105 -56.35 -43.28 -66.38
C ILE A 105 -55.80 -44.66 -65.97
N THR A 106 -54.68 -45.05 -66.59
CA THR A 106 -53.89 -46.22 -66.15
C THR A 106 -52.57 -45.76 -65.52
N GLU A 107 -52.03 -46.49 -64.52
CA GLU A 107 -50.75 -46.16 -63.87
C GLU A 107 -49.57 -46.05 -64.85
N THR A 108 -49.70 -46.60 -66.05
CA THR A 108 -48.72 -46.56 -67.14
C THR A 108 -48.80 -45.31 -68.02
N ASN A 109 -49.85 -44.49 -67.89
CA ASN A 109 -50.03 -43.28 -68.69
C ASN A 109 -48.96 -42.24 -68.32
N GLU A 110 -48.25 -41.73 -69.33
CA GLU A 110 -47.13 -40.80 -69.15
C GLU A 110 -47.55 -39.50 -68.45
N GLU A 111 -48.78 -39.04 -68.69
CA GLU A 111 -49.33 -37.82 -68.10
C GLU A 111 -49.54 -37.96 -66.59
N ILE A 112 -50.05 -39.11 -66.13
CA ILE A 112 -50.23 -39.40 -64.70
C ILE A 112 -48.88 -39.54 -64.01
N ARG A 113 -47.91 -40.16 -64.68
CA ARG A 113 -46.54 -40.30 -64.15
C ARG A 113 -45.85 -38.93 -64.05
N PHE A 114 -46.08 -38.06 -65.03
CA PHE A 114 -45.60 -36.67 -65.01
C PHE A 114 -46.22 -35.88 -63.86
N ILE A 115 -47.55 -35.91 -63.70
CA ILE A 115 -48.26 -35.22 -62.61
C ILE A 115 -47.78 -35.72 -61.24
N ASN A 116 -47.63 -37.03 -61.03
CA ASN A 116 -47.12 -37.58 -59.77
C ASN A 116 -45.68 -37.14 -59.49
N THR A 117 -44.82 -37.12 -60.51
CA THR A 117 -43.42 -36.68 -60.36
C THR A 117 -43.35 -35.18 -60.08
N ALA A 118 -44.17 -34.37 -60.76
CA ALA A 118 -44.27 -32.93 -60.54
C ALA A 118 -44.77 -32.59 -59.13
N ILE A 119 -45.82 -33.30 -58.65
CA ILE A 119 -46.33 -33.15 -57.28
C ILE A 119 -45.25 -33.50 -56.26
N ARG A 120 -44.53 -34.63 -56.42
CA ARG A 120 -43.45 -35.01 -55.50
C ARG A 120 -42.30 -34.01 -55.50
N TRP A 121 -41.93 -33.50 -56.67
CA TRP A 121 -40.85 -32.52 -56.79
C TRP A 121 -41.23 -31.19 -56.13
N ASP A 122 -42.43 -30.67 -56.41
CA ASP A 122 -42.92 -29.42 -55.79
C ASP A 122 -43.12 -29.57 -54.26
N LEU A 123 -43.56 -30.74 -53.78
CA LEU A 123 -43.64 -31.05 -52.34
C LEU A 123 -42.26 -31.02 -51.68
N ASN A 124 -41.26 -31.67 -52.28
CA ASN A 124 -39.90 -31.69 -51.74
C ASN A 124 -39.29 -30.28 -51.72
N GLN A 125 -39.44 -29.51 -52.80
CA GLN A 125 -38.96 -28.12 -52.88
C GLN A 125 -39.67 -27.20 -51.88
N GLY A 126 -41.00 -27.32 -51.75
CA GLY A 126 -41.77 -26.55 -50.78
C GLY A 126 -41.37 -26.85 -49.33
N LEU A 127 -41.13 -28.13 -49.01
CA LEU A 127 -40.70 -28.57 -47.69
C LEU A 127 -39.26 -28.15 -47.38
N GLU A 128 -38.36 -28.18 -48.37
CA GLU A 128 -36.99 -27.68 -48.25
C GLU A 128 -36.97 -26.15 -48.04
N ALA A 129 -37.78 -25.40 -48.78
CA ALA A 129 -37.94 -23.95 -48.62
C ALA A 129 -38.52 -23.58 -47.24
N LEU A 130 -39.49 -24.36 -46.74
CA LEU A 130 -40.04 -24.20 -45.41
C LEU A 130 -38.98 -24.45 -44.33
N THR A 131 -38.26 -25.56 -44.45
CA THR A 131 -37.22 -25.97 -43.50
C THR A 131 -36.11 -24.92 -43.43
N THR A 132 -35.62 -24.46 -44.58
CA THR A 132 -34.58 -23.42 -44.65
C THR A 132 -35.06 -22.08 -44.08
N SER A 133 -36.32 -21.70 -44.30
CA SER A 133 -36.91 -20.50 -43.71
C SER A 133 -36.99 -20.57 -42.17
N ILE A 134 -37.45 -21.70 -41.63
CA ILE A 134 -37.53 -21.95 -40.18
C ILE A 134 -36.12 -21.94 -39.56
N VAL A 135 -35.15 -22.59 -40.21
CA VAL A 135 -33.75 -22.60 -39.76
C VAL A 135 -33.18 -21.18 -39.77
N LYS A 136 -33.43 -20.39 -40.82
CA LYS A 136 -32.93 -19.02 -40.93
C LYS A 136 -33.57 -18.07 -39.91
N ASP A 137 -34.87 -18.18 -39.66
CA ASP A 137 -35.53 -17.41 -38.60
C ASP A 137 -35.00 -17.78 -37.21
N GLY A 138 -34.79 -19.08 -36.96
CA GLY A 138 -34.13 -19.57 -35.75
C GLY A 138 -32.73 -19.01 -35.57
N GLN A 139 -31.89 -19.08 -36.60
CA GLN A 139 -30.54 -18.52 -36.58
C GLN A 139 -30.52 -17.01 -36.35
N ASN A 140 -31.43 -16.26 -36.98
CA ASN A 140 -31.51 -14.81 -36.81
C ASN A 140 -31.92 -14.43 -35.37
N LYS A 141 -32.89 -15.14 -34.78
CA LYS A 141 -33.28 -14.93 -33.37
C LYS A 141 -32.14 -15.22 -32.40
N VAL A 142 -31.41 -16.33 -32.61
CA VAL A 142 -30.22 -16.67 -31.82
C VAL A 142 -29.15 -15.59 -31.95
N LYS A 143 -28.89 -15.11 -33.18
CA LYS A 143 -27.88 -14.07 -33.42
C LYS A 143 -28.25 -12.75 -32.74
N SER A 144 -29.52 -12.33 -32.81
CA SER A 144 -30.01 -11.13 -32.13
C SER A 144 -29.92 -11.25 -30.60
N ALA A 145 -30.32 -12.38 -30.03
CA ALA A 145 -30.22 -12.64 -28.59
C ALA A 145 -28.76 -12.64 -28.10
N LYS A 146 -27.85 -13.28 -28.87
CA LYS A 146 -26.41 -13.27 -28.56
C LYS A 146 -25.84 -11.85 -28.54
N ASN A 147 -26.18 -11.03 -29.54
CA ASN A 147 -25.70 -9.66 -29.62
C ASN A 147 -26.22 -8.79 -28.46
N ALA A 148 -27.51 -8.90 -28.13
CA ALA A 148 -28.09 -8.17 -26.99
C ALA A 148 -27.41 -8.54 -25.67
N ASN A 149 -27.14 -9.83 -25.45
CA ASN A 149 -26.45 -10.30 -24.24
C ASN A 149 -25.00 -9.80 -24.15
N LEU A 150 -24.28 -9.80 -25.27
CA LEU A 150 -22.91 -9.30 -25.33
C LEU A 150 -22.84 -7.81 -24.97
N ILE A 151 -23.76 -7.00 -25.51
CA ILE A 151 -23.85 -5.56 -25.19
C ILE A 151 -24.15 -5.35 -23.69
N LEU A 152 -25.12 -6.08 -23.15
CA LEU A 152 -25.51 -5.96 -21.74
C LEU A 152 -24.38 -6.38 -20.78
N THR A 153 -23.66 -7.45 -21.12
CA THR A 153 -22.51 -7.93 -20.34
C THR A 153 -21.40 -6.88 -20.29
N ILE A 154 -21.08 -6.25 -21.44
CA ILE A 154 -20.08 -5.18 -21.50
C ILE A 154 -20.50 -3.98 -20.65
N LEU A 155 -21.76 -3.56 -20.73
CA LEU A 155 -22.28 -2.44 -19.93
C LEU A 155 -22.18 -2.72 -18.42
N LEU A 156 -22.54 -3.92 -17.98
CA LEU A 156 -22.46 -4.30 -16.57
C LEU A 156 -21.00 -4.42 -16.08
N ALA A 157 -20.09 -4.93 -16.92
CA ALA A 157 -18.67 -4.96 -16.60
C ALA A 157 -18.09 -3.55 -16.42
N LEU A 158 -18.45 -2.61 -17.32
CA LEU A 158 -18.04 -1.21 -17.20
C LEU A 158 -18.60 -0.55 -15.93
N LEU A 159 -19.84 -0.88 -15.56
CA LEU A 159 -20.45 -0.38 -14.33
C LEU A 159 -19.70 -0.88 -13.09
N VAL A 160 -19.33 -2.17 -13.04
CA VAL A 160 -18.55 -2.75 -11.94
C VAL A 160 -17.16 -2.12 -11.83
N ILE A 161 -16.49 -1.88 -12.96
CA ILE A 161 -15.19 -1.19 -12.95
C ILE A 161 -15.36 0.25 -12.46
N GLY A 162 -16.40 0.95 -12.91
CA GLY A 162 -16.71 2.32 -12.48
C GLY A 162 -16.97 2.43 -10.98
N THR A 163 -17.75 1.52 -10.40
CA THR A 163 -18.00 1.50 -8.94
C THR A 163 -16.71 1.21 -8.16
N LEU A 164 -15.88 0.29 -8.65
CA LEU A 164 -14.59 -0.02 -8.03
C LEU A 164 -13.64 1.17 -8.04
N LEU A 165 -13.55 1.91 -9.16
CA LEU A 165 -12.71 3.12 -9.26
C LEU A 165 -13.20 4.24 -8.34
N LEU A 166 -14.52 4.46 -8.27
CA LEU A 166 -15.10 5.51 -7.42
C LEU A 166 -14.90 5.25 -5.91
N VAL A 167 -14.68 4.00 -5.51
CA VAL A 167 -14.46 3.62 -4.11
C VAL A 167 -12.97 3.56 -3.79
N SER A 168 -12.18 2.91 -4.66
CA SER A 168 -10.76 2.67 -4.43
C SER A 168 -9.93 3.95 -4.51
N LEU A 169 -10.18 4.83 -5.49
CA LEU A 169 -9.38 6.05 -5.67
C LEU A 169 -9.48 7.01 -4.47
N PRO A 170 -10.68 7.40 -4.00
CA PRO A 170 -10.77 8.31 -2.86
C PRO A 170 -10.22 7.68 -1.59
N TRP A 171 -10.38 6.36 -1.42
CA TRP A 171 -9.82 5.63 -0.29
C TRP A 171 -8.30 5.68 -0.31
N SER A 172 -7.66 5.35 -1.44
CA SER A 172 -6.20 5.35 -1.59
C SER A 172 -5.60 6.72 -1.29
N ILE A 173 -6.20 7.80 -1.82
CA ILE A 173 -5.73 9.17 -1.59
C ILE A 173 -5.86 9.55 -0.11
N SER A 174 -7.01 9.25 0.49
CA SER A 174 -7.26 9.59 1.89
C SER A 174 -6.35 8.81 2.83
N MET A 175 -6.11 7.53 2.55
CA MET A 175 -5.26 6.65 3.34
C MET A 175 -3.80 7.09 3.28
N GLY A 176 -3.31 7.49 2.10
CA GLY A 176 -1.97 8.06 1.95
C GLY A 176 -1.77 9.32 2.81
N LEU A 177 -2.75 10.22 2.80
CA LEU A 177 -2.68 11.47 3.58
C LEU A 177 -2.71 11.21 5.09
N GLU A 178 -3.60 10.34 5.57
CA GLU A 178 -3.68 10.02 7.00
C GLU A 178 -2.48 9.17 7.46
N SER A 179 -1.93 8.32 6.61
CA SER A 179 -0.67 7.62 6.87
C SER A 179 0.48 8.60 7.07
N TYR A 180 0.62 9.60 6.18
CA TYR A 180 1.65 10.64 6.31
C TYR A 180 1.49 11.44 7.62
N ARG A 181 0.26 11.80 7.98
CA ARG A 181 -0.04 12.50 9.24
C ARG A 181 0.28 11.64 10.46
N SER A 182 -0.05 10.37 10.42
CA SER A 182 0.21 9.43 11.52
C SER A 182 1.72 9.22 11.70
N HIS A 183 2.47 9.05 10.62
CA HIS A 183 3.94 9.00 10.67
C HIS A 183 4.52 10.28 11.28
N ARG A 184 4.03 11.45 10.86
CA ARG A 184 4.47 12.72 11.43
C ARG A 184 4.11 12.87 12.91
N LEU A 185 3.00 12.31 13.37
CA LEU A 185 2.62 12.27 14.79
C LEU A 185 3.50 11.32 15.59
N ILE A 186 3.83 10.15 15.05
CA ILE A 186 4.80 9.21 15.63
C ILE A 186 6.18 9.88 15.74
N ASP A 187 6.60 10.63 14.72
CA ASP A 187 7.83 11.43 14.76
C ASP A 187 7.79 12.50 15.86
N LEU A 188 6.63 12.99 16.27
CA LEU A 188 6.47 13.96 17.35
C LEU A 188 6.32 13.35 18.75
N MET A 189 6.06 12.04 18.85
CA MET A 189 6.00 11.36 20.14
C MET A 189 7.39 11.39 20.80
N PRO A 190 7.46 11.79 22.10
CA PRO A 190 8.71 11.77 22.84
C PRO A 190 9.20 10.32 22.93
N ILE A 191 10.38 10.05 22.38
CA ILE A 191 11.06 8.77 22.56
C ILE A 191 11.56 8.71 24.00
N ASP A 192 11.44 7.54 24.61
CA ASP A 192 11.63 7.27 26.04
C ASP A 192 12.88 7.92 26.65
N LYS A 193 12.74 8.34 27.92
CA LYS A 193 13.67 9.25 28.59
C LYS A 193 14.97 8.61 29.09
N GLU A 194 15.10 7.29 29.09
CA GLU A 194 16.04 6.61 30.01
C GLU A 194 17.20 5.84 29.34
N GLN A 195 17.31 5.81 28.01
CA GLN A 195 18.46 5.18 27.34
C GLN A 195 19.36 6.22 26.66
N ARG A 196 20.69 6.00 26.68
CA ARG A 196 21.62 6.66 25.75
C ARG A 196 21.13 6.33 24.34
N GLU A 197 20.83 7.36 23.58
CA GLU A 197 20.19 7.17 22.26
C GLU A 197 21.22 7.00 21.15
N MET A 198 22.46 7.45 21.38
CA MET A 198 23.60 7.17 20.53
C MET A 198 24.66 6.47 21.36
N ASN A 199 24.98 5.24 20.98
CA ASN A 199 26.12 4.48 21.49
C ASN A 199 27.03 4.16 20.31
N PHE A 200 28.34 4.34 20.50
CA PHE A 200 29.30 3.91 19.48
C PHE A 200 29.37 2.38 19.49
N LEU A 201 28.86 1.77 18.43
CA LEU A 201 28.83 0.33 18.29
C LEU A 201 30.18 -0.18 17.74
N PRO A 202 30.65 -1.37 18.15
CA PRO A 202 31.83 -1.98 17.54
C PRO A 202 31.75 -2.12 16.02
N SER A 203 30.54 -2.25 15.45
CA SER A 203 30.31 -2.34 14.01
C SER A 203 30.62 -1.05 13.23
N MET A 204 30.64 0.11 13.90
CA MET A 204 30.92 1.43 13.31
C MET A 204 32.43 1.73 13.21
N ARG A 205 33.28 0.86 13.75
CA ARG A 205 34.74 0.99 13.70
C ARG A 205 35.25 0.71 12.30
N MET A 206 36.14 1.56 11.81
CA MET A 206 36.77 1.42 10.50
C MET A 206 38.11 0.69 10.57
N GLY A 207 38.70 0.53 11.76
CA GLY A 207 39.99 -0.16 11.93
C GLY A 207 41.20 0.77 12.02
N ASP A 208 41.03 2.06 11.73
CA ASP A 208 42.01 3.10 12.05
C ASP A 208 41.68 3.75 13.41
N LEU A 209 42.61 3.62 14.35
CA LEU A 209 42.50 4.16 15.71
C LEU A 209 42.28 5.68 15.73
N LEU A 210 42.87 6.43 14.79
CA LEU A 210 42.70 7.89 14.77
C LEU A 210 41.28 8.28 14.35
N LEU A 211 40.76 7.66 13.30
CA LEU A 211 39.39 7.88 12.82
C LEU A 211 38.35 7.39 13.83
N ASP A 212 38.56 6.22 14.42
CA ASP A 212 37.64 5.65 15.40
C ASP A 212 37.56 6.51 16.67
N ASN A 213 38.70 7.05 17.15
CA ASN A 213 38.73 7.97 18.29
C ASN A 213 37.98 9.28 18.01
N GLU A 214 38.10 9.85 16.81
CA GLU A 214 37.38 11.07 16.46
C GLU A 214 35.87 10.81 16.26
N LYS A 215 35.49 9.63 15.77
CA LYS A 215 34.09 9.19 15.70
C LYS A 215 33.46 9.03 17.08
N GLU A 216 34.16 8.38 18.00
CA GLU A 216 33.71 8.21 19.39
C GLU A 216 33.50 9.57 20.07
N LYS A 217 34.46 10.49 19.93
CA LYS A 217 34.31 11.88 20.41
C LYS A 217 33.11 12.59 19.80
N LEU A 218 32.86 12.41 18.50
CA LEU A 218 31.72 13.04 17.84
C LEU A 218 30.40 12.52 18.39
N ILE A 219 30.30 11.21 18.63
CA ILE A 219 29.11 10.56 19.20
C ILE A 219 28.88 11.04 20.63
N ASP A 220 29.93 11.17 21.45
CA ASP A 220 29.82 11.71 22.80
C ASP A 220 29.33 13.16 22.79
N ILE A 221 29.89 14.02 21.92
CA ILE A 221 29.45 15.41 21.78
C ILE A 221 28.00 15.49 21.27
N ALA A 222 27.63 14.62 20.32
CA ALA A 222 26.26 14.53 19.81
C ALA A 222 25.29 14.05 20.91
N GLN A 223 25.71 13.13 21.78
CA GLN A 223 24.91 12.64 22.90
C GLN A 223 24.71 13.75 23.94
N ILE A 224 25.75 14.53 24.27
CA ILE A 224 25.64 15.72 25.12
C ILE A 224 24.63 16.72 24.53
N PHE A 225 24.65 16.92 23.20
CA PHE A 225 23.67 17.76 22.51
C PHE A 225 22.24 17.22 22.64
N VAL A 226 22.05 15.91 22.44
CA VAL A 226 20.74 15.25 22.58
C VAL A 226 20.23 15.32 24.02
N ASP A 227 21.09 15.09 25.01
CA ASP A 227 20.73 15.15 26.43
C ASP A 227 20.41 16.59 26.85
N SER A 228 21.12 17.57 26.31
CA SER A 228 20.78 19.00 26.49
C SER A 228 19.38 19.31 25.94
N ILE A 229 18.95 18.66 24.85
CA ILE A 229 17.58 18.76 24.36
C ILE A 229 16.59 18.04 25.29
N LYS A 230 16.94 16.87 25.83
CA LYS A 230 16.06 16.09 26.74
C LYS A 230 15.81 16.85 28.05
N HIS A 231 16.83 17.50 28.59
CA HIS A 231 16.76 18.24 29.85
C HIS A 231 16.10 19.63 29.70
N CYS A 232 15.93 20.12 28.46
CA CYS A 232 15.24 21.38 28.14
C CYS A 232 13.71 21.30 28.27
N VAL A 233 13.23 20.74 29.39
CA VAL A 233 11.82 20.76 29.80
C VAL A 233 11.51 22.06 30.55
N ASP A 234 12.50 22.67 31.23
CA ASP A 234 12.32 23.95 31.92
C ASP A 234 12.76 25.15 31.07
N ILE A 235 11.73 25.88 30.66
CA ILE A 235 11.73 26.89 29.63
C ILE A 235 12.35 28.16 30.22
N ASN A 236 13.61 28.49 29.90
CA ASN A 236 14.06 29.81 29.41
C ASN A 236 15.58 30.03 29.37
N GLU A 237 16.40 29.27 30.08
CA GLU A 237 17.86 29.54 30.17
C GLU A 237 18.73 28.62 29.29
N GLU A 238 18.22 27.48 28.83
CA GLU A 238 19.07 26.42 28.24
C GLU A 238 19.18 26.42 26.69
N ILE A 239 18.50 27.33 25.97
CA ILE A 239 18.60 27.36 24.49
C ILE A 239 20.02 27.75 24.05
N GLN A 240 20.68 28.63 24.79
CA GLN A 240 22.06 29.03 24.50
C GLN A 240 23.01 27.85 24.60
N GLN A 241 22.86 27.03 25.65
CA GLN A 241 23.64 25.79 25.82
C GLN A 241 23.40 24.80 24.68
N ILE A 242 22.15 24.62 24.23
CA ILE A 242 21.83 23.79 23.06
C ILE A 242 22.53 24.33 21.80
N ARG A 243 22.57 25.64 21.61
CA ARG A 243 23.24 26.27 20.46
C ARG A 243 24.75 26.06 20.52
N ASP A 244 25.35 26.23 21.68
CA ASP A 244 26.79 26.05 21.86
C ASP A 244 27.19 24.59 21.63
N ASN A 245 26.37 23.65 22.11
CA ASN A 245 26.54 22.22 21.85
C ASN A 245 26.34 21.88 20.36
N HIS A 246 25.39 22.52 19.66
CA HIS A 246 25.24 22.38 18.21
C HIS A 246 26.49 22.83 17.45
N VAL A 247 27.06 23.98 17.83
CA VAL A 247 28.31 24.49 17.24
C VAL A 247 29.47 23.52 17.48
N GLN A 248 29.58 22.94 18.68
CA GLN A 248 30.59 21.93 18.99
C GLN A 248 30.43 20.66 18.13
N VAL A 249 29.19 20.22 17.89
CA VAL A 249 28.94 19.10 16.97
C VAL A 249 29.42 19.48 15.57
N VAL A 250 29.01 20.63 15.02
CA VAL A 250 29.41 21.07 13.67
C VAL A 250 30.94 21.13 13.51
N ILE A 251 31.65 21.70 14.48
CA ILE A 251 33.11 21.79 14.45
C ILE A 251 33.75 20.40 14.47
N SER A 252 33.23 19.50 15.29
CA SER A 252 33.76 18.13 15.42
C SER A 252 33.49 17.31 14.15
N THR A 253 32.32 17.47 13.54
CA THR A 253 31.98 16.85 12.25
C THR A 253 32.93 17.31 11.14
N GLN A 254 33.21 18.61 11.05
CA GLN A 254 34.12 19.15 10.04
C GLN A 254 35.56 18.65 10.23
N LYS A 255 36.01 18.52 11.47
CA LYS A 255 37.33 17.93 11.77
C LYS A 255 37.40 16.48 11.31
N LEU A 256 36.36 15.69 11.56
CA LEU A 256 36.28 14.30 11.12
C LEU A 256 36.30 14.20 9.59
N PHE A 257 35.52 15.03 8.88
CA PHE A 257 35.50 15.04 7.42
C PHE A 257 36.86 15.37 6.81
N ASN A 258 37.54 16.40 7.32
CA ASN A 258 38.88 16.74 6.85
C ASN A 258 39.89 15.61 7.11
N LEU A 259 39.72 14.87 8.22
CA LEU A 259 40.56 13.72 8.52
C LEU A 259 40.29 12.56 7.56
N ILE A 260 39.02 12.25 7.30
CA ILE A 260 38.61 11.22 6.33
C ILE A 260 39.12 11.57 4.94
N GLU A 261 38.95 12.82 4.50
CA GLU A 261 39.45 13.29 3.19
C GLU A 261 40.95 13.15 3.06
N LYS A 262 41.70 13.50 4.11
CA LYS A 262 43.15 13.29 4.14
C LYS A 262 43.51 11.80 4.07
N VAL A 263 42.77 10.93 4.77
CA VAL A 263 43.01 9.49 4.71
C VAL A 263 42.66 8.94 3.32
N MET A 264 41.61 9.43 2.67
CA MET A 264 41.31 9.06 1.27
C MET A 264 42.46 9.45 0.33
N ASP A 265 43.06 10.64 0.52
CA ASP A 265 44.23 11.08 -0.24
C ASP A 265 45.47 10.22 0.06
N ASP A 266 45.71 9.87 1.32
CA ASP A 266 46.90 9.12 1.76
C ASP A 266 46.90 7.66 1.26
N TYR A 267 45.73 7.09 0.95
CA TYR A 267 45.54 5.70 0.50
C TYR A 267 45.21 5.58 -1.00
N ASP A 268 45.39 6.64 -1.79
CA ASP A 268 45.10 6.67 -3.24
C ASP A 268 43.66 6.18 -3.56
N TYR A 269 42.68 6.65 -2.78
CA TYR A 269 41.28 6.30 -3.00
C TYR A 269 40.79 6.76 -4.38
N GLU A 270 39.92 5.97 -5.03
CA GLU A 270 39.49 6.29 -6.40
C GLU A 270 38.83 7.69 -6.49
N ASP A 271 39.37 8.57 -7.34
CA ASP A 271 38.92 9.97 -7.51
C ASP A 271 37.39 10.12 -7.61
N TYR A 272 36.73 9.24 -8.38
CA TYR A 272 35.28 9.27 -8.55
C TYR A 272 34.52 8.93 -7.26
N LYS A 273 34.99 7.94 -6.51
CA LYS A 273 34.39 7.55 -5.23
C LYS A 273 34.69 8.60 -4.16
N GLN A 274 35.88 9.19 -4.19
CA GLN A 274 36.26 10.28 -3.32
C GLN A 274 35.36 11.50 -3.51
N GLU A 275 35.12 11.91 -4.76
CA GLU A 275 34.22 13.02 -5.08
C GLU A 275 32.80 12.76 -4.57
N LYS A 276 32.29 11.53 -4.75
CA LYS A 276 30.98 11.12 -4.22
C LYS A 276 30.94 11.21 -2.69
N HIS A 277 31.97 10.73 -1.99
CA HIS A 277 32.03 10.77 -0.53
C HIS A 277 32.13 12.22 0.00
N GLN A 278 32.90 13.08 -0.67
CA GLN A 278 32.96 14.53 -0.37
C GLN A 278 31.61 15.22 -0.58
N GLN A 279 30.84 14.84 -1.60
CA GLN A 279 29.48 15.36 -1.79
C GLN A 279 28.57 14.99 -0.61
N GLU A 280 28.74 13.82 0.00
CA GLU A 280 28.00 13.42 1.20
C GLU A 280 28.40 14.26 2.42
N HIS A 281 29.69 14.56 2.61
CA HIS A 281 30.18 15.49 3.63
C HIS A 281 29.54 16.87 3.48
N ILE A 282 29.47 17.40 2.25
CA ILE A 282 28.81 18.68 1.95
C ILE A 282 27.32 18.61 2.30
N LEU A 283 26.62 17.55 1.90
CA LEU A 283 25.20 17.40 2.16
C LEU A 283 24.90 17.31 3.66
N LEU A 284 25.71 16.57 4.41
CA LEU A 284 25.57 16.45 5.87
C LEU A 284 25.85 17.79 6.57
N SER A 285 26.86 18.54 6.12
CA SER A 285 27.17 19.88 6.60
C SER A 285 26.02 20.87 6.34
N GLN A 286 25.40 20.81 5.16
CA GLN A 286 24.22 21.62 4.84
C GLN A 286 23.04 21.28 5.76
N ARG A 287 22.78 20.00 6.02
CA ARG A 287 21.72 19.56 6.94
C ARG A 287 21.96 20.05 8.37
N LEU A 288 23.19 19.97 8.86
CA LEU A 288 23.58 20.52 10.17
C LEU A 288 23.41 22.04 10.24
N THR A 289 23.72 22.74 9.14
CA THR A 289 23.52 24.20 9.04
C THR A 289 22.04 24.58 9.11
N ILE A 290 21.18 23.87 8.36
CA ILE A 290 19.72 24.08 8.41
C ILE A 290 19.18 23.84 9.82
N LEU A 291 19.67 22.82 10.51
CA LEU A 291 19.31 22.51 11.88
C LEU A 291 19.72 23.64 12.84
N GLY A 292 20.92 24.21 12.67
CA GLY A 292 21.37 25.40 13.39
C GLY A 292 20.50 26.63 13.15
N GLU A 293 20.07 26.86 11.92
CA GLU A 293 19.15 27.96 11.60
C GLU A 293 17.77 27.78 12.26
N GLN A 294 17.27 26.54 12.32
CA GLN A 294 16.01 26.24 13.01
C GLN A 294 16.12 26.53 14.50
N LEU A 295 17.23 26.13 15.14
CA LEU A 295 17.51 26.45 16.54
C LEU A 295 17.57 27.97 16.77
N ARG A 296 18.23 28.73 15.87
CA ARG A 296 18.28 30.20 15.95
C ARG A 296 16.90 30.83 15.86
N LYS A 297 16.05 30.37 14.94
CA LYS A 297 14.66 30.85 14.81
C LYS A 297 13.83 30.57 16.07
N ILE A 298 14.07 29.45 16.75
CA ILE A 298 13.41 29.14 18.02
C ILE A 298 13.85 30.13 19.10
N ASP A 299 15.14 30.44 19.19
CA ASP A 299 15.67 31.41 20.16
C ASP A 299 15.10 32.82 19.92
N GLU A 300 15.12 33.31 18.67
CA GLU A 300 14.55 34.59 18.28
C GLU A 300 13.05 34.68 18.62
N ASN A 301 12.28 33.62 18.34
CA ASN A 301 10.86 33.55 18.68
C ASN A 301 10.65 33.49 20.20
N ASN A 302 11.53 32.83 20.94
CA ASN A 302 11.47 32.78 22.40
C ASN A 302 11.71 34.18 22.99
N GLN A 303 12.73 34.89 22.53
CA GLN A 303 13.03 36.26 22.96
C GLN A 303 11.87 37.22 22.69
N ARG A 304 11.26 37.16 21.50
CA ARG A 304 10.04 37.94 21.17
C ARG A 304 8.88 37.60 22.10
N THR A 305 8.68 36.31 22.37
CA THR A 305 7.63 35.85 23.28
C THR A 305 7.87 36.35 24.72
N GLN A 306 9.12 36.39 25.17
CA GLN A 306 9.48 36.93 26.49
C GLN A 306 9.19 38.42 26.62
N LEU A 307 9.58 39.22 25.61
CA LEU A 307 9.27 40.65 25.56
C LEU A 307 7.75 40.89 25.63
N TYR A 308 6.98 40.13 24.85
CA TYR A 308 5.52 40.21 24.86
C TYR A 308 4.91 39.80 26.21
N ILE A 309 5.41 38.73 26.83
CA ILE A 309 4.98 38.31 28.19
C ILE A 309 5.31 39.40 29.21
N GLN A 310 6.45 40.06 29.11
CA GLN A 310 6.84 41.17 29.99
C GLN A 310 5.86 42.34 29.86
N ASP A 311 5.41 42.67 28.65
CA ASP A 311 4.42 43.72 28.42
C ASP A 311 3.02 43.32 28.90
N LEU A 312 2.60 42.07 28.69
CA LEU A 312 1.34 41.55 29.24
C LEU A 312 1.33 41.53 30.78
N LYS A 313 2.49 41.28 31.42
CA LYS A 313 2.64 41.38 32.89
C LYS A 313 2.42 42.81 33.36
N LYS A 314 2.97 43.81 32.66
CA LYS A 314 2.74 45.24 32.96
C LYS A 314 1.26 45.62 32.83
N GLN A 315 0.54 44.98 31.90
CA GLN A 315 -0.90 45.19 31.67
C GLN A 315 -1.82 44.36 32.57
N GLY A 316 -1.29 43.53 33.48
CA GLY A 316 -2.10 42.73 34.43
C GLY A 316 -2.84 41.53 33.82
N GLN A 317 -2.56 41.15 32.57
CA GLN A 317 -3.29 40.11 31.85
C GLN A 317 -2.79 38.69 32.15
N LYS A 318 -3.12 38.16 33.35
CA LYS A 318 -2.65 36.84 33.82
C LYS A 318 -3.14 35.64 32.99
N LEU A 319 -4.31 35.74 32.35
CA LEU A 319 -4.92 34.61 31.61
C LEU A 319 -4.22 34.34 30.27
N GLU A 320 -3.78 35.38 29.57
CA GLU A 320 -3.08 35.29 28.28
C GLU A 320 -1.67 34.67 28.44
N ILE A 321 -0.99 35.04 29.53
CA ILE A 321 0.32 34.49 29.90
C ILE A 321 0.23 32.97 30.12
N LYS A 322 -0.86 32.48 30.73
CA LYS A 322 -1.06 31.04 30.98
C LYS A 322 -1.34 30.25 29.70
N LYS A 323 -2.02 30.86 28.72
CA LYS A 323 -2.26 30.25 27.40
C LYS A 323 -0.98 30.19 26.56
N MET A 324 -0.18 31.26 26.56
CA MET A 324 1.09 31.34 25.82
C MET A 324 2.14 30.34 26.33
N LYS A 325 2.25 30.16 27.66
CA LYS A 325 3.14 29.15 28.26
C LYS A 325 2.80 27.70 27.89
N LYS A 326 1.57 27.45 27.38
CA LYS A 326 1.08 26.10 27.06
C LYS A 326 1.30 25.70 25.59
N MET A 327 1.87 26.58 24.77
CA MET A 327 2.17 26.24 23.37
C MET A 327 3.40 25.32 23.27
N ASN A 328 3.13 24.01 23.17
CA ASN A 328 4.08 22.90 22.98
C ASN A 328 4.84 22.91 21.64
N HIS A 329 4.78 23.99 20.85
CA HIS A 329 5.44 24.06 19.54
C HIS A 329 6.96 23.98 19.66
N LYS A 330 7.53 24.55 20.72
CA LYS A 330 8.97 24.50 21.01
C LYS A 330 9.46 23.06 21.26
N LEU A 331 8.74 22.31 22.10
CA LEU A 331 9.07 20.92 22.43
C LEU A 331 8.95 20.00 21.19
N ALA A 332 7.94 20.23 20.36
CA ALA A 332 7.76 19.52 19.10
C ALA A 332 8.96 19.72 18.14
N VAL A 333 9.43 20.95 17.98
CA VAL A 333 10.57 21.25 17.10
C VAL A 333 11.87 20.70 17.68
N LEU A 334 12.08 20.80 18.99
CA LEU A 334 13.26 20.21 19.66
C LEU A 334 13.30 18.68 19.52
N ASN A 335 12.16 18.00 19.61
CA ASN A 335 12.08 16.56 19.37
C ASN A 335 12.39 16.19 17.91
N VAL A 336 11.97 17.01 16.94
CA VAL A 336 12.32 16.81 15.52
C VAL A 336 13.82 16.99 15.31
N VAL A 337 14.42 18.04 15.90
CA VAL A 337 15.86 18.30 15.86
C VAL A 337 16.65 17.12 16.45
N LYS A 338 16.22 16.63 17.61
CA LYS A 338 16.78 15.45 18.27
C LYS A 338 16.76 14.20 17.37
N LYS A 339 15.59 13.84 16.81
CA LYS A 339 15.46 12.68 15.91
C LYS A 339 16.29 12.84 14.63
N MET A 340 16.37 14.06 14.10
CA MET A 340 17.17 14.35 12.92
C MET A 340 18.66 14.11 13.20
N MET A 341 19.17 14.55 14.34
CA MET A 341 20.58 14.31 14.72
C MET A 341 20.92 12.82 14.82
N ILE A 342 20.08 12.05 15.50
CA ILE A 342 20.29 10.60 15.67
C ILE A 342 20.33 9.91 14.30
N ARG A 343 19.32 10.16 13.46
CA ARG A 343 19.23 9.58 12.11
C ARG A 343 20.38 9.98 11.19
N LEU A 344 20.94 11.19 11.35
CA LEU A 344 22.05 11.66 10.51
C LEU A 344 23.34 10.89 10.77
N TYR A 345 23.61 10.55 12.02
CA TYR A 345 24.84 9.86 12.40
C TYR A 345 24.72 8.34 12.32
N ASP A 346 23.59 7.76 12.74
CA ASP A 346 23.39 6.31 12.64
C ASP A 346 23.52 5.83 11.18
N ARG A 347 22.89 6.54 10.24
CA ARG A 347 22.94 6.14 8.83
C ARG A 347 24.34 6.28 8.23
N LYS A 348 24.99 7.43 8.44
CA LYS A 348 26.32 7.72 7.87
C LYS A 348 27.37 6.74 8.40
N PHE A 349 27.33 6.43 9.70
CA PHE A 349 28.32 5.56 10.33
C PHE A 349 28.08 4.06 10.11
N ILE A 350 26.84 3.62 9.93
CA ILE A 350 26.51 2.20 9.75
C ILE A 350 26.58 1.77 8.28
N GLU A 351 26.13 2.63 7.34
CA GLU A 351 26.04 2.24 5.93
C GLU A 351 27.28 2.72 5.16
N ASP A 352 27.49 4.03 5.10
CA ASP A 352 28.42 4.63 4.14
C ASP A 352 29.90 4.49 4.58
N ASP A 353 30.18 4.58 5.87
CA ASP A 353 31.55 4.52 6.40
C ASP A 353 32.11 3.09 6.47
N ILE A 354 31.24 2.07 6.51
CA ILE A 354 31.67 0.66 6.43
C ILE A 354 32.12 0.33 5.01
N GLU A 355 31.37 0.79 4.00
CA GLU A 355 31.74 0.65 2.58
C GLU A 355 33.09 1.35 2.32
N LEU A 356 33.28 2.55 2.87
CA LEU A 356 34.56 3.26 2.79
C LEU A 356 35.71 2.48 3.44
N ALA A 357 35.52 1.95 4.65
CA ALA A 357 36.55 1.21 5.37
C ALA A 357 36.98 -0.06 4.63
N ILE A 358 36.03 -0.72 3.96
CA ILE A 358 36.29 -1.89 3.12
C ILE A 358 37.10 -1.48 1.89
N ASP A 359 36.69 -0.43 1.19
CA ASP A 359 37.37 0.01 -0.04
C ASP A 359 38.79 0.55 0.23
N LEU A 360 39.03 1.15 1.40
CA LEU A 360 40.36 1.57 1.85
C LEU A 360 41.24 0.41 2.34
N GLY A 361 40.71 -0.82 2.39
CA GLY A 361 41.43 -1.98 2.91
C GLY A 361 41.67 -1.93 4.43
N LEU A 362 40.97 -1.07 5.15
CA LEU A 362 41.04 -0.95 6.61
C LEU A 362 40.21 -2.05 7.30
N ARG A 363 39.30 -2.68 6.56
CA ARG A 363 38.44 -3.77 7.02
C ARG A 363 38.29 -4.84 5.94
N GLU A 364 38.46 -6.10 6.33
CA GLU A 364 38.25 -7.22 5.40
C GLU A 364 36.75 -7.40 5.12
N THR A 365 36.42 -7.67 3.86
CA THR A 365 35.08 -8.10 3.45
C THR A 365 34.78 -9.45 4.10
N TYR A 366 33.82 -9.49 5.02
CA TYR A 366 33.24 -10.75 5.44
C TYR A 366 32.48 -11.34 4.23
N ASN A 367 33.15 -12.21 3.48
CA ASN A 367 32.51 -13.09 2.51
C ASN A 367 31.72 -14.14 3.30
N GLY A 368 30.43 -13.85 3.52
CA GLY A 368 29.53 -14.73 4.26
C GLY A 368 29.13 -15.96 3.45
N ASP A 369 30.04 -16.93 3.34
CA ASP A 369 29.68 -18.31 2.99
C ASP A 369 29.83 -19.29 4.17
N ASP A 370 30.39 -18.86 5.31
CA ASP A 370 30.47 -19.69 6.51
C ASP A 370 29.89 -18.94 7.73
N ASP A 371 28.92 -19.59 8.37
CA ASP A 371 28.39 -19.36 9.73
C ASP A 371 27.27 -18.33 9.97
N GLU A 372 26.06 -18.80 9.66
CA GLU A 372 24.77 -18.43 10.29
C GLU A 372 24.71 -18.79 11.80
N GLN A 373 25.85 -18.98 12.49
CA GLN A 373 25.92 -19.39 13.91
C GLN A 373 26.34 -18.30 14.90
N ASP A 374 26.76 -17.11 14.45
CA ASP A 374 27.28 -16.08 15.36
C ASP A 374 26.32 -14.90 15.66
N GLN A 375 25.08 -14.91 15.13
CA GLN A 375 24.04 -13.99 15.60
C GLN A 375 23.52 -14.32 17.02
N ASP A 376 23.84 -15.50 17.57
CA ASP A 376 23.41 -15.90 18.92
C ASP A 376 24.47 -15.66 20.02
N LYS A 377 25.71 -15.29 19.66
CA LYS A 377 26.76 -14.99 20.66
C LYS A 377 26.68 -13.58 21.23
N GLY A 378 26.08 -12.62 20.52
CA GLY A 378 25.80 -11.28 21.04
C GLY A 378 24.70 -11.24 22.11
N LEU A 379 23.85 -12.26 22.17
CA LEU A 379 22.78 -12.42 23.17
C LEU A 379 23.20 -13.32 24.35
N GLN A 380 24.21 -14.19 24.20
CA GLN A 380 24.70 -15.04 25.29
C GLN A 380 25.73 -14.37 26.22
N ILE A 381 26.51 -13.39 25.74
CA ILE A 381 27.51 -12.69 26.59
C ILE A 381 26.83 -11.90 27.73
N ASN A 382 25.65 -11.31 27.48
CA ASN A 382 24.86 -10.65 28.53
C ASN A 382 24.14 -11.62 29.48
N GLY A 383 24.05 -12.91 29.13
CA GLY A 383 23.42 -13.94 29.97
C GLY A 383 24.39 -14.57 30.97
N GLU A 384 25.66 -14.72 30.60
CA GLU A 384 26.69 -15.30 31.47
C GLU A 384 27.27 -14.29 32.47
N GLU A 385 27.38 -13.00 32.11
CA GLU A 385 27.77 -11.94 33.06
C GLU A 385 26.70 -11.73 34.14
N LEU A 386 25.40 -11.85 33.80
CA LEU A 386 24.31 -11.77 34.80
C LEU A 386 24.24 -12.98 35.74
N GLN A 387 24.76 -14.14 35.34
CA GLN A 387 24.83 -15.32 36.22
C GLN A 387 26.08 -15.33 37.11
N GLN A 388 27.19 -14.70 36.68
CA GLN A 388 28.36 -14.50 37.54
C GLN A 388 28.14 -13.42 38.62
N GLU A 389 27.41 -12.35 38.34
CA GLU A 389 27.04 -11.37 39.38
C GLU A 389 26.08 -11.95 40.42
N GLN A 390 25.14 -12.83 40.04
CA GLN A 390 24.25 -13.51 40.99
C GLN A 390 24.95 -14.61 41.82
N GLN A 391 26.05 -15.18 41.32
CA GLN A 391 26.89 -16.10 42.11
C GLN A 391 27.87 -15.39 43.05
N MET A 392 28.29 -14.14 42.78
CA MET A 392 29.12 -13.39 43.73
C MET A 392 28.31 -12.77 44.88
N ASP A 393 27.06 -12.35 44.66
CA ASP A 393 26.20 -11.83 45.73
C ASP A 393 25.72 -12.93 46.72
N SER A 394 25.66 -14.20 46.29
CA SER A 394 25.28 -15.32 47.18
C SER A 394 26.44 -15.89 48.00
N VAL A 395 27.69 -15.50 47.72
CA VAL A 395 28.87 -15.91 48.50
C VAL A 395 29.21 -14.91 49.61
N GLN A 396 28.82 -13.63 49.48
CA GLN A 396 29.03 -12.64 50.55
C GLN A 396 27.99 -12.70 51.68
N GLU A 397 26.89 -13.44 51.53
CA GLU A 397 25.86 -13.59 52.57
C GLU A 397 26.12 -14.77 53.55
N PHE A 398 27.23 -15.51 53.40
CA PHE A 398 27.58 -16.66 54.26
C PHE A 398 28.84 -16.49 55.13
N GLU A 399 29.50 -15.32 55.15
CA GLU A 399 30.66 -15.04 56.04
C GLU A 399 30.35 -14.05 57.18
N VAL A 400 29.08 -13.87 57.54
CA VAL A 400 28.68 -13.14 58.77
C VAL A 400 27.78 -14.03 59.63
N GLU A 401 28.22 -15.25 59.92
CA GLU A 401 27.77 -16.00 61.10
C GLU A 401 28.76 -17.15 61.39
N ASN A 402 29.89 -16.80 62.03
CA ASN A 402 30.61 -17.63 63.02
C ASN A 402 31.62 -16.79 63.80
#